data_AF-A0A9D1VPN6-F1
#
_entry.id   AF-A0A9D1VPN6-F1
#
_cell.length_a   1.000
_cell.length_b   1.000
_cell.length_c   1.000
_cell.angle_alpha   90.00
_cell.angle_beta   90.00
_cell.angle_gamma   90.00
#
_symmetry.space_group_name_H-M   'P 1'
#
loop_
_entity.id
_entity.type
_entity.pdbx_description
1 polymer ?
#
loop_
_entity_poly.entity_id
_entity_poly.type
_entity_poly.pdbx_seq_one_letter_code
_entity_poly.pdbx_strand_id
1 'polypeptide(L)' 'MLLTSVQKKAMADLKSNKGRLTVQQYRTVKGQILAGDAAGAERGMKKLLDRRSRLGRSESFAKQT' A
#
# COMPACT_ATOMS: atom_id res chain seq x y z
N MET A 1 -2.82 -22.26 5.58
CA MET A 1 -2.42 -21.21 6.55
C MET A 1 -3.67 -20.46 6.99
N LEU A 2 -3.97 -20.47 8.28
CA LEU A 2 -4.99 -19.57 8.85
C LEU A 2 -4.33 -18.22 9.10
N LEU A 3 -4.85 -17.15 8.49
CA LEU A 3 -4.38 -15.80 8.76
C LEU A 3 -4.87 -15.34 10.14
N THR A 4 -4.00 -14.66 10.88
CA THR A 4 -4.40 -14.00 12.13
C THR A 4 -5.39 -12.88 11.85
N SER A 5 -6.15 -12.45 12.86
CA SER A 5 -7.08 -11.31 12.74
C SER A 5 -6.38 -10.04 12.24
N VAL A 6 -5.12 -9.83 12.66
CA VAL A 6 -4.28 -8.72 12.20
C VAL A 6 -3.93 -8.85 10.72
N GLN A 7 -3.48 -10.02 10.28
CA GLN A 7 -3.18 -10.26 8.86
C GLN A 7 -4.42 -10.15 7.98
N LYS A 8 -5.59 -10.60 8.47
CA LYS A 8 -6.87 -10.45 7.76
C LYS A 8 -7.23 -8.98 7.55
N LYS A 9 -7.09 -8.15 8.59
CA LYS A 9 -7.31 -6.70 8.49
C LYS A 9 -6.34 -6.07 7.49
N ALA A 10 -5.05 -6.34 7.62
CA ALA A 10 -4.03 -5.81 6.71
C ALA A 10 -4.28 -6.23 5.25
N MET A 11 -4.73 -7.47 5.01
CA MET A 11 -5.12 -7.94 3.68
C MET A 11 -6.32 -7.20 3.12
N ALA A 12 -7.32 -6.89 3.95
CA ALA A 12 -8.49 -6.11 3.53
C ALA A 12 -8.07 -4.69 3.15
N ASP A 13 -7.25 -4.03 3.97
CA ASP A 13 -6.75 -2.68 3.72
C ASP A 13 -5.90 -2.63 2.43
N LEU A 14 -5.06 -3.65 2.20
CA LEU A 14 -4.28 -3.78 0.97
C LEU A 14 -5.16 -3.96 -0.28
N LYS A 15 -6.24 -4.76 -0.19
CA LYS A 15 -7.18 -4.96 -1.29
C LYS A 15 -7.91 -3.66 -1.64
N SER A 16 -8.37 -2.90 -0.64
CA SER A 16 -9.05 -1.62 -0.83
C SER A 16 -8.17 -0.58 -1.53
N ASN A 17 -6.84 -0.68 -1.37
CA ASN A 17 -5.88 0.24 -1.98
C ASN A 17 -5.21 -0.29 -3.26
N LYS A 18 -5.67 -1.42 -3.82
CA LYS A 18 -5.02 -2.08 -4.97
C LYS A 18 -4.83 -1.15 -6.18
N GLY A 19 -5.82 -0.32 -6.52
CA GLY A 19 -5.72 0.63 -7.64
C GLY A 19 -4.71 1.76 -7.44
N ARG A 20 -4.28 1.98 -6.19
CA ARG A 20 -3.30 3.02 -5.80
C ARG A 20 -1.89 2.47 -5.66
N LEU A 21 -1.65 1.21 -6.01
CA LEU A 21 -0.36 0.54 -5.89
C LEU A 21 0.05 -0.02 -7.26
N THR A 22 1.35 -0.07 -7.53
CA THR A 22 1.84 -0.84 -8.68
C THR A 22 1.69 -2.33 -8.36
N VAL A 23 1.66 -3.18 -9.40
CA VAL A 23 1.59 -4.63 -9.22
C VAL A 23 2.71 -5.13 -8.30
N GLN A 24 3.92 -4.60 -8.47
CA GLN A 24 5.06 -4.96 -7.63
C GLN A 24 4.88 -4.52 -6.17
N GLN A 25 4.47 -3.27 -5.93
CA GLN A 25 4.19 -2.76 -4.58
C GLN A 25 3.14 -3.62 -3.87
N TYR A 26 2.06 -3.95 -4.56
CA TYR A 26 1.00 -4.80 -4.04
C TYR A 26 1.52 -6.19 -3.64
N ARG A 27 2.32 -6.83 -4.52
CA ARG A 27 2.90 -8.16 -4.24
C ARG A 27 3.87 -8.13 -3.06
N THR A 28 4.70 -7.09 -2.95
CA THR A 28 5.65 -6.94 -1.84
C THR A 28 4.93 -6.81 -0.51
N VAL A 29 3.98 -5.89 -0.39
CA VAL A 29 3.21 -5.70 0.86
C VAL A 29 2.42 -6.96 1.21
N LYS A 30 1.83 -7.62 0.20
CA LYS A 30 1.16 -8.92 0.40
C LYS A 30 2.11 -9.98 0.96
N GLY A 31 3.34 -10.06 0.44
CA GLY A 31 4.36 -10.99 0.91
C GLY A 31 4.73 -10.77 2.37
N GLN A 32 4.89 -9.51 2.79
CA GLN A 32 5.17 -9.16 4.19
C GLN A 32 4.03 -9.58 5.13
N ILE A 33 2.77 -9.34 4.75
CA ILE A 33 1.61 -9.77 5.53
C ILE A 33 1.61 -11.29 5.70
N LEU A 34 1.86 -12.04 4.62
CA LEU A 34 1.90 -13.50 4.64
C LEU A 34 3.07 -14.05 5.47
N ALA A 35 4.21 -13.36 5.49
CA ALA A 35 5.37 -13.69 6.31
C ALA A 35 5.19 -13.39 7.81
N GLY A 36 4.09 -12.73 8.19
CA GLY A 36 3.79 -12.35 9.58
C GLY A 36 4.22 -10.93 9.95
N ASP A 37 4.91 -10.21 9.05
CA ASP A 37 5.29 -8.80 9.24
C ASP A 37 4.15 -7.85 8.82
N ALA A 38 3.02 -7.94 9.51
CA ALA A 38 1.87 -7.08 9.24
C ALA A 38 2.15 -5.61 9.58
N ALA A 39 2.95 -5.34 10.62
CA ALA A 39 3.30 -3.99 11.04
C ALA A 39 4.24 -3.29 10.04
N GLY A 40 5.26 -4.00 9.53
CA GLY A 40 6.12 -3.50 8.47
C GLY A 40 5.35 -3.27 7.16
N ALA A 41 4.43 -4.19 6.83
CA ALA A 41 3.53 -4.05 5.69
C ALA A 41 2.66 -2.77 5.79
N GLU A 42 2.07 -2.49 6.95
CA GLU A 42 1.25 -1.30 7.19
C GLU A 42 2.05 -0.01 7.02
N ARG A 43 3.23 0.08 7.65
CA ARG A 43 4.13 1.25 7.52
C ARG A 43 4.57 1.47 6.07
N GLY A 44 4.93 0.38 5.38
CA GLY A 44 5.30 0.41 3.97
C GLY A 44 4.16 0.92 3.09
N MET A 45 2.95 0.39 3.30
CA MET A 45 1.76 0.79 2.55
C MET A 45 1.41 2.27 2.77
N LYS A 46 1.41 2.76 4.01
CA LYS A 46 1.16 4.18 4.31
C LYS A 46 2.13 5.09 3.56
N LYS A 47 3.43 4.77 3.58
CA LYS A 47 4.45 5.54 2.86
C LYS A 47 4.26 5.54 1.34
N LEU A 48 3.81 4.42 0.77
CA LEU A 48 3.51 4.31 -0.66
C LEU A 48 2.31 5.18 -1.07
N LEU A 49 1.24 5.16 -0.26
CA LEU A 49 0.04 5.95 -0.50
C LEU A 49 0.30 7.46 -0.32
N ASP A 50 1.11 7.84 0.68
CA ASP A 50 1.54 9.23 0.91
C ASP A 50 2.43 9.77 -0.20
N ARG A 51 3.30 8.94 -0.80
CA ARG A 51 4.12 9.37 -1.94
C ARG A 51 3.27 9.67 -3.16
N ARG A 52 2.22 8.88 -3.44
CA ARG A 52 1.30 9.18 -4.56
C ARG A 52 0.46 10.42 -4.34
N SER A 53 0.02 10.70 -3.10
CA SER A 53 -0.72 11.93 -2.82
C SER A 53 0.13 13.18 -3.01
N ARG A 54 1.46 13.08 -2.87
CA ARG A 54 2.41 14.15 -3.18
C ARG A 54 2.70 14.28 -4.68
N LEU A 55 2.90 13.16 -5.38
CA LEU A 55 3.15 13.17 -6.84
C LEU A 55 1.95 13.67 -7.66
N GLY A 56 0.73 13.32 -7.27
CA GLY A 56 -0.48 13.85 -7.93
C GLY A 56 -0.66 15.37 -7.75
N ARG A 57 -0.04 15.97 -6.72
CA ARG A 57 -0.10 17.41 -6.45
C ARG A 57 0.92 18.21 -7.29
N SER A 58 2.07 17.61 -7.60
CA SER A 58 3.07 18.23 -8.49
C SER A 58 2.64 18.23 -9.95
N GLU A 59 1.91 17.20 -10.42
CA GLU A 59 1.39 17.18 -11.79
C GLU A 59 0.30 18.24 -12.04
N SER A 60 -0.48 18.60 -11.02
CA SER A 60 -1.49 19.67 -11.11
C SER A 60 -0.88 21.07 -11.30
N PHE A 61 0.31 21.32 -10.77
CA PHE A 61 1.03 22.58 -10.97
C PHE A 61 1.74 22.66 -12.33
N ALA A 62 2.17 21.52 -12.89
CA ALA A 62 2.93 21.47 -14.14
C ALA A 62 2.08 21.66 -15.41
N LYS A 63 0.74 21.73 -15.30
CA LYS A 63 -0.17 21.90 -16.46
C LYS A 63 -0.74 23.32 -16.60
N GLN A 64 -0.19 24.29 -15.88
CA GLN A 64 -0.68 25.68 -15.86
C GLN A 64 0.29 26.70 -16.48
N THR A 65 1.33 26.22 -17.18
CA THR A 65 2.28 27.02 -17.99
C THR A 65 2.23 26.56 -19.43
#